data_AF-A0A1G8PA38-F1
#
_entry.id   AF-A0A1G8PA38-F1
#
_cell.length_a   1.000
_cell.length_b   1.000
_cell.length_c   1.000
_cell.angle_alpha   90.00
_cell.angle_beta   90.00
_cell.angle_gamma   90.00
#
_symmetry.space_group_name_H-M   'P 1'
#
loop_
_entity.id
_entity.type
_entity.pdbx_description
1 polymer ?
#
loop_
_entity_poly.entity_id
_entity_poly.type
_entity_poly.pdbx_seq_one_letter_code
_entity_poly.pdbx_strand_id
1 'polypeptide(L)'
;MTYTYGGAQPRRIGWQLGHFAPQILIATIIAAVALGVHPMADGTSPLAITLPVLLMFVVLATWPLMRQHDRRLCERCMSSMPLNPSESAARSQNRFRVAHAGGNKKLVVGYLLAQIAANLLVSADPTPATRILWAAMVLSLIYVVASYSTHRRLQPWCPQCQGGDGRDEDDPVTPDPEPSDHRQLI
;
A
#
# COMPACT_ATOMS: atom_id res chain seq x y z
N MET A 1 -11.50 37.28 19.81
CA MET A 1 -11.34 35.83 19.98
C MET A 1 -10.23 35.36 19.06
N THR A 2 -9.03 35.24 19.60
CA THR A 2 -7.84 34.73 18.89
C THR A 2 -7.77 33.23 19.13
N TYR A 3 -8.04 32.44 18.09
CA TYR A 3 -7.84 30.99 18.14
C TYR A 3 -6.34 30.71 18.16
N THR A 4 -5.79 30.46 19.34
CA THR A 4 -4.45 29.91 19.50
C THR A 4 -4.47 28.46 19.03
N TYR A 5 -3.94 28.19 17.84
CA TYR A 5 -3.56 26.84 17.37
C TYR A 5 -2.33 26.36 18.15
N GLY A 6 -2.51 26.11 19.45
CA GLY A 6 -1.48 25.65 20.38
C GLY A 6 -1.70 24.18 20.73
N GLY A 7 -1.36 23.29 19.81
CA GLY A 7 -1.29 21.86 20.08
C GLY A 7 -0.14 21.27 19.29
N ALA A 8 0.98 20.99 19.97
CA ALA A 8 2.09 20.22 19.40
C ALA A 8 1.51 18.99 18.69
N GLN A 9 1.77 18.84 17.39
CA GLN A 9 1.13 17.84 16.54
C GLN A 9 1.91 16.51 16.53
N PRO A 10 1.58 15.50 17.37
CA PRO A 10 2.03 14.13 17.14
C PRO A 10 1.47 13.55 15.82
N ARG A 11 0.52 14.24 15.18
CA ARG A 11 -0.09 13.83 13.90
C ARG A 11 0.82 14.00 12.67
N ARG A 12 1.92 14.78 12.73
CA ARG A 12 2.76 15.04 11.55
C ARG A 12 3.60 13.83 11.11
N ILE A 13 4.18 13.08 12.05
CA ILE A 13 5.12 11.99 11.73
C ILE A 13 4.39 10.83 11.05
N GLY A 14 3.27 10.37 11.61
CA GLY A 14 2.49 9.27 11.02
C GLY A 14 1.97 9.60 9.62
N TRP A 15 1.66 10.87 9.35
CA TRP A 15 1.19 11.31 8.04
C TRP A 15 2.30 11.37 7.00
N GLN A 16 3.49 11.82 7.39
CA GLN A 16 4.69 11.80 6.54
C GLN A 16 5.13 10.37 6.23
N LEU A 17 5.16 9.49 7.24
CA LEU A 17 5.56 8.09 7.07
C LEU A 17 4.57 7.31 6.19
N GLY A 18 3.27 7.59 6.30
CA GLY A 18 2.26 6.96 5.45
C GLY A 18 2.49 7.19 3.96
N HIS A 19 2.97 8.38 3.57
CA HIS A 19 3.27 8.70 2.17
C HIS A 19 4.43 7.86 1.61
N PHE A 20 5.44 7.60 2.44
CA PHE A 20 6.61 6.81 2.06
C PHE A 20 6.43 5.30 2.30
N ALA A 21 5.29 4.87 2.82
CA ALA A 21 5.06 3.49 3.20
C ALA A 21 5.29 2.48 2.06
N PRO A 22 4.83 2.71 0.80
CA PRO A 22 5.14 1.82 -0.31
C PRO A 22 6.65 1.72 -0.58
N GLN A 23 7.38 2.83 -0.53
CA GLN A 23 8.83 2.87 -0.76
C GLN A 23 9.58 2.16 0.37
N ILE A 24 9.17 2.36 1.62
CA ILE A 24 9.73 1.65 2.79
C ILE A 24 9.50 0.15 2.64
N LEU A 25 8.30 -0.29 2.25
CA LEU A 25 8.01 -1.72 2.01
C LEU A 25 8.88 -2.29 0.90
N ILE A 26 9.01 -1.60 -0.24
CA ILE A 26 9.86 -2.04 -1.34
C ILE A 26 11.33 -2.14 -0.91
N ALA A 27 11.85 -1.11 -0.22
CA ALA A 27 13.22 -1.12 0.29
C ALA A 27 13.44 -2.26 1.29
N THR A 28 12.46 -2.53 2.16
CA THR A 28 12.48 -3.62 3.14
C THR A 28 12.49 -4.99 2.45
N ILE A 29 11.71 -5.17 1.38
CA ILE A 29 11.72 -6.39 0.57
C ILE A 29 13.09 -6.59 -0.09
N ILE A 30 13.66 -5.54 -0.70
CA ILE A 30 14.99 -5.60 -1.32
C ILE A 30 16.05 -5.95 -0.27
N ALA A 31 16.01 -5.32 0.90
CA ALA A 31 16.94 -5.60 2.00
C ALA A 31 16.80 -7.06 2.49
N ALA A 32 15.58 -7.57 2.65
CA ALA A 32 15.34 -8.95 3.04
C ALA A 32 15.90 -9.95 2.02
N VAL A 33 15.71 -9.69 0.72
CA VAL A 33 16.28 -10.51 -0.36
C VAL A 33 17.80 -10.47 -0.36
N ALA A 34 18.39 -9.28 -0.23
CA ALA A 34 19.83 -9.10 -0.17
C ALA A 34 20.45 -9.90 1.00
N LEU A 35 19.82 -9.85 2.18
CA LEU A 35 20.25 -10.61 3.35
C LEU A 35 20.08 -12.12 3.19
N GLY A 36 19.02 -12.58 2.52
CA GLY A 36 18.81 -14.00 2.28
C GLY A 36 19.74 -14.59 1.21
N VAL A 37 20.12 -13.80 0.20
CA VAL A 37 21.09 -14.21 -0.84
C VAL A 37 22.53 -14.14 -0.33
N HIS A 38 22.84 -13.16 0.52
CA HIS A 38 24.15 -13.00 1.15
C HIS A 38 24.04 -13.23 2.67
N PRO A 39 23.88 -14.49 3.12
CA PRO A 39 23.80 -14.79 4.54
C PRO A 39 25.08 -14.35 5.24
N MET A 40 24.94 -13.73 6.42
CA MET A 40 26.08 -13.37 7.25
C MET A 40 26.85 -14.64 7.62
N ALA A 41 28.19 -14.59 7.54
CA ALA A 41 29.08 -15.75 7.70
C ALA A 41 28.87 -16.49 9.04
N ASP A 42 28.48 -15.75 10.09
CA ASP A 42 28.16 -16.30 11.40
C ASP A 42 26.64 -16.24 11.63
N GLY A 43 25.94 -17.32 11.27
CA GLY A 43 24.49 -17.46 11.43
C GLY A 43 23.98 -17.37 12.88
N THR A 44 24.90 -17.36 13.85
CA THR A 44 24.63 -17.19 15.29
C THR A 44 24.93 -15.77 15.78
N SER A 45 25.46 -14.89 14.93
CA SER A 45 25.69 -13.50 15.32
C SER A 45 24.35 -12.85 15.69
N PRO A 46 24.30 -12.00 16.73
CA PRO A 46 23.09 -11.26 17.07
C PRO A 46 22.52 -10.50 15.87
N LEU A 47 23.38 -10.03 14.96
CA LEU A 47 23.00 -9.35 13.72
C LEU A 47 22.22 -10.24 12.75
N ALA A 48 22.59 -11.52 12.62
CA ALA A 48 21.90 -12.47 11.75
C ALA A 48 20.43 -12.71 12.17
N ILE A 49 20.10 -12.54 13.45
CA ILE A 49 18.73 -12.70 13.98
C ILE A 49 18.01 -11.36 14.08
N THR A 50 18.68 -10.35 14.65
CA THR A 50 18.07 -9.03 14.91
C THR A 50 17.65 -8.32 13.65
N LEU A 51 18.42 -8.41 12.56
CA LEU A 51 18.13 -7.68 11.34
C LEU A 51 16.88 -8.22 10.60
N PRO A 52 16.71 -9.54 10.37
CA PRO A 52 15.45 -10.08 9.83
C PRO A 52 14.24 -9.79 10.72
N VAL A 53 14.39 -9.91 12.04
CA VAL A 53 13.32 -9.59 13.00
C VAL A 53 12.94 -8.12 12.91
N LEU A 54 13.91 -7.21 12.84
CA LEU A 54 13.67 -5.79 12.64
C LEU A 54 12.92 -5.52 11.32
N LEU A 55 13.35 -6.12 10.21
CA LEU A 55 12.67 -5.97 8.92
C LEU A 55 11.22 -6.47 8.98
N MET A 56 10.97 -7.58 9.68
CA MET A 56 9.61 -8.07 9.93
C MET A 56 8.77 -7.03 10.68
N PHE A 57 9.29 -6.44 11.76
CA PHE A 57 8.61 -5.37 12.48
C PHE A 57 8.37 -4.14 11.60
N VAL A 58 9.32 -3.77 10.74
CA VAL A 58 9.15 -2.68 9.77
C VAL A 58 7.98 -2.98 8.83
N VAL A 59 7.88 -4.19 8.27
CA VAL A 59 6.73 -4.58 7.43
C VAL A 59 5.42 -4.47 8.19
N LEU A 60 5.36 -5.06 9.40
CA LEU A 60 4.16 -5.09 10.23
C LEU A 60 3.70 -3.71 10.68
N ALA A 61 4.62 -2.78 10.95
CA ALA A 61 4.31 -1.40 11.32
C ALA A 61 3.93 -0.54 10.11
N THR A 62 4.59 -0.75 8.96
CA THR A 62 4.39 0.07 7.76
C THR A 62 3.05 -0.24 7.08
N TRP A 63 2.60 -1.50 7.13
CA TRP A 63 1.32 -1.91 6.54
C TRP A 63 0.09 -1.14 7.07
N PRO A 64 -0.18 -1.06 8.39
CA PRO A 64 -1.31 -0.29 8.91
C PRO A 64 -1.14 1.21 8.69
N LEU A 65 0.09 1.74 8.75
CA LEU A 65 0.37 3.15 8.43
C LEU A 65 -0.02 3.48 6.99
N MET A 66 0.34 2.61 6.04
CA MET A 66 -0.09 2.72 4.64
C MET A 66 -1.63 2.76 4.57
N ARG A 67 -2.31 1.78 5.17
CA ARG A 67 -3.78 1.67 5.14
C ARG A 67 -4.51 2.88 5.76
N GLN A 68 -3.97 3.43 6.86
CA GLN A 68 -4.54 4.62 7.49
C GLN A 68 -4.33 5.88 6.64
N HIS A 69 -3.18 5.98 5.99
CA HIS A 69 -2.86 7.09 5.09
C HIS A 69 -3.70 7.06 3.83
N ASP A 70 -3.88 5.88 3.21
CA ASP A 70 -4.64 5.71 1.97
C ASP A 70 -6.12 6.12 2.10
N ARG A 71 -6.67 6.12 3.32
CA ARG A 71 -8.05 6.57 3.60
C ARG A 71 -8.20 8.10 3.65
N ARG A 72 -7.11 8.86 3.50
CA ARG A 72 -7.10 10.31 3.64
C ARG A 72 -6.50 10.94 2.40
N LEU A 73 -7.13 12.00 1.90
CA LEU A 73 -6.53 12.81 0.84
C LEU A 73 -5.33 13.57 1.42
N CYS A 74 -4.16 13.39 0.81
CA CYS A 74 -2.92 14.03 1.23
C CYS A 74 -2.46 15.01 0.17
N GLU A 75 -2.13 16.27 0.54
CA GLU A 75 -1.71 17.30 -0.43
C GLU A 75 -0.52 16.85 -1.28
N ARG A 76 0.46 16.19 -0.66
CA ARG A 76 1.63 15.64 -1.35
C ARG A 76 1.28 14.51 -2.32
N CYS A 77 0.23 13.74 -2.01
CA CYS A 77 -0.25 12.66 -2.84
C CYS A 77 -0.97 13.22 -4.06
N MET A 78 -1.81 14.24 -3.84
CA MET A 78 -2.48 15.00 -4.89
C MET A 78 -1.47 15.73 -5.78
N SER A 79 -0.46 16.38 -5.21
CA SER A 79 0.59 17.06 -5.98
C SER A 79 1.45 16.09 -6.78
N SER A 80 1.53 14.83 -6.36
CA SER A 80 2.25 13.80 -7.11
C SER A 80 1.46 13.24 -8.29
N MET A 81 0.14 13.49 -8.38
CA MET A 81 -0.78 12.92 -9.38
C MET A 81 -0.32 13.26 -10.81
N PRO A 82 -0.40 12.33 -11.79
CA PRO A 82 0.07 12.63 -13.13
C PRO A 82 -0.85 13.67 -13.79
N LEU A 83 -0.29 14.51 -14.66
CA LEU A 83 -1.03 15.58 -15.36
C LEU A 83 -2.20 15.02 -16.20
N ASN A 84 -2.02 13.81 -16.77
CA ASN A 84 -3.06 13.07 -17.48
C ASN A 84 -3.36 11.73 -16.76
N PRO A 85 -4.27 11.74 -15.76
CA PRO A 85 -4.55 10.56 -14.94
C PRO A 85 -5.31 9.46 -15.69
N SER A 86 -6.18 9.81 -16.65
CA SER A 86 -6.91 8.83 -17.46
C SER A 86 -5.98 8.03 -18.37
N GLU A 87 -5.04 8.69 -19.04
CA GLU A 87 -4.03 8.01 -19.87
C GLU A 87 -3.08 7.14 -19.01
N SER A 88 -2.70 7.64 -17.83
CA SER A 88 -1.88 6.88 -16.88
C SER A 88 -2.61 5.64 -16.35
N ALA A 89 -3.92 5.73 -16.15
CA ALA A 89 -4.78 4.61 -15.79
C ALA A 89 -4.92 3.61 -16.95
N ALA A 90 -5.04 4.07 -18.20
CA ALA A 90 -5.06 3.22 -19.38
C ALA A 90 -3.76 2.40 -19.54
N ARG A 91 -2.60 2.97 -19.17
CA ARG A 91 -1.32 2.23 -19.14
C ARG A 91 -1.19 1.25 -17.98
N SER A 92 -1.94 1.44 -16.89
CA SER A 92 -1.78 0.70 -15.64
C SER A 92 -2.78 -0.46 -15.46
N GLN A 93 -3.48 -0.87 -16.52
CA GLN A 93 -4.55 -1.88 -16.46
C GLN A 93 -4.10 -3.21 -15.85
N ASN A 94 -2.88 -3.67 -16.14
CA ASN A 94 -2.36 -4.91 -15.56
C ASN A 94 -2.20 -4.82 -14.04
N ARG A 95 -1.79 -3.65 -13.53
CA ARG A 95 -1.68 -3.41 -12.08
C ARG A 95 -3.05 -3.41 -11.42
N PHE A 96 -4.07 -2.87 -12.09
CA PHE A 96 -5.45 -2.93 -11.60
C PHE A 96 -5.94 -4.37 -11.50
N ARG A 97 -5.67 -5.20 -12.53
CA ARG A 97 -6.02 -6.63 -12.50
C ARG A 97 -5.40 -7.35 -11.31
N VAL A 98 -4.13 -7.09 -10.98
CA VAL A 98 -3.48 -7.68 -9.81
C VAL A 98 -4.08 -7.18 -8.50
N ALA A 99 -4.36 -5.89 -8.38
CA ALA A 99 -5.03 -5.34 -7.20
C ALA A 99 -6.41 -5.99 -6.98
N HIS A 100 -7.19 -6.17 -8.04
CA HIS A 100 -8.50 -6.84 -7.97
C HIS A 100 -8.42 -8.35 -7.78
N ALA A 101 -7.41 -9.02 -8.35
CA ALA A 101 -7.15 -10.43 -8.10
C ALA A 101 -6.93 -10.70 -6.59
N GLY A 102 -6.40 -9.71 -5.86
CA GLY A 102 -6.29 -9.77 -4.41
C GLY A 102 -7.61 -9.70 -3.64
N GLY A 103 -8.73 -9.36 -4.28
CA GLY A 103 -10.07 -9.54 -3.72
C GLY A 103 -10.54 -11.01 -3.74
N ASN A 104 -9.96 -11.85 -4.60
CA ASN A 104 -10.28 -13.27 -4.66
C ASN A 104 -9.46 -14.06 -3.64
N LYS A 105 -10.14 -14.50 -2.56
CA LYS A 105 -9.52 -15.27 -1.46
C LYS A 105 -8.72 -16.48 -1.93
N LYS A 106 -9.18 -17.20 -2.98
CA LYS A 106 -8.47 -18.40 -3.47
C LYS A 106 -7.11 -18.06 -4.07
N LEU A 107 -7.03 -16.97 -4.84
CA LEU A 107 -5.77 -16.50 -5.42
C LEU A 107 -4.83 -15.98 -4.35
N VAL A 108 -5.34 -15.23 -3.37
CA VAL A 108 -4.54 -14.74 -2.24
C VAL A 108 -3.97 -15.90 -1.43
N VAL A 109 -4.80 -16.87 -1.05
CA VAL A 109 -4.35 -18.06 -0.30
C VAL A 109 -3.33 -18.85 -1.12
N GLY A 110 -3.59 -19.10 -2.40
CA GLY A 110 -2.64 -19.79 -3.28
C GLY A 110 -1.30 -19.08 -3.39
N TYR A 111 -1.31 -17.75 -3.52
CA TYR A 111 -0.09 -16.94 -3.53
C TYR A 111 0.67 -17.00 -2.20
N LEU A 112 -0.03 -16.88 -1.07
CA LEU A 112 0.59 -17.00 0.26
C LEU A 112 1.20 -18.38 0.48
N LEU A 113 0.51 -19.45 0.06
CA LEU A 113 1.04 -20.81 0.12
C LEU A 113 2.29 -20.96 -0.76
N ALA A 114 2.32 -20.35 -1.94
CA ALA A 114 3.50 -20.35 -2.79
C ALA A 114 4.68 -19.59 -2.14
N GLN A 115 4.44 -18.49 -1.45
CA GLN A 115 5.46 -17.78 -0.67
C GLN A 115 6.00 -18.66 0.48
N ILE A 116 5.12 -19.34 1.21
CA ILE A 116 5.51 -20.25 2.29
C ILE A 116 6.33 -21.42 1.72
N ALA A 117 5.86 -22.05 0.65
CA ALA A 117 6.54 -23.15 -0.01
C ALA A 117 7.95 -22.74 -0.50
N ALA A 118 8.10 -21.55 -1.07
CA ALA A 118 9.41 -21.03 -1.48
C ALA A 118 10.37 -20.84 -0.28
N ASN A 119 9.86 -20.36 0.86
CA ASN A 119 10.66 -20.24 2.10
C ASN A 119 11.07 -21.59 2.68
N LEU A 120 10.16 -22.57 2.68
CA LEU A 120 10.46 -23.94 3.12
C LEU A 120 11.48 -24.61 2.19
N LEU A 121 11.33 -24.43 0.88
CA LEU A 121 12.22 -25.03 -0.13
C LEU A 121 13.66 -24.55 0.02
N VAL A 122 13.89 -23.22 0.11
CA VAL A 122 15.25 -22.68 0.27
C VAL A 122 15.87 -23.05 1.63
N SER A 123 15.04 -23.28 2.64
CA SER A 123 15.50 -23.70 3.98
C SER A 123 15.86 -25.19 4.01
N ALA A 124 15.15 -26.02 3.26
CA ALA A 124 15.39 -27.46 3.18
C ALA A 124 16.59 -27.80 2.28
N ASP A 125 16.76 -27.10 1.15
CA ASP A 125 17.84 -27.32 0.19
C ASP A 125 18.39 -25.99 -0.36
N PRO A 126 19.42 -25.40 0.28
CA PRO A 126 19.89 -24.04 -0.01
C PRO A 126 20.84 -23.95 -1.23
N THR A 127 20.45 -24.51 -2.37
CA THR A 127 21.19 -24.40 -3.65
C THR A 127 21.05 -23.01 -4.28
N PRO A 128 21.92 -22.63 -5.24
CA PRO A 128 21.76 -21.37 -5.99
C PRO A 128 20.41 -21.28 -6.71
N ALA A 129 19.90 -22.40 -7.23
CA ALA A 129 18.62 -22.45 -7.93
C ALA A 129 17.43 -22.14 -6.98
N THR A 130 17.39 -22.77 -5.80
CA THR A 130 16.31 -22.52 -4.82
C THR A 130 16.38 -21.10 -4.26
N ARG A 131 17.57 -20.53 -4.08
CA ARG A 131 17.78 -19.14 -3.69
C ARG A 131 17.27 -18.14 -4.74
N ILE A 132 17.55 -18.39 -6.02
CA ILE A 132 17.04 -17.55 -7.12
C ILE A 132 15.51 -17.61 -7.18
N LEU A 133 14.93 -18.81 -7.09
CA LEU A 133 13.48 -18.98 -7.08
C LEU A 133 12.85 -18.26 -5.87
N TRP A 134 13.41 -18.45 -4.68
CA TRP A 134 12.97 -17.76 -3.47
C TRP A 134 13.06 -16.23 -3.63
N ALA A 135 14.18 -15.72 -4.12
CA ALA A 135 14.38 -14.29 -4.34
C ALA A 135 13.35 -13.74 -5.35
N ALA A 136 13.09 -14.45 -6.45
CA ALA A 136 12.08 -14.06 -7.43
C ALA A 136 10.67 -14.02 -6.81
N MET A 137 10.32 -15.02 -6.01
CA MET A 137 9.03 -15.10 -5.30
C MET A 137 8.88 -13.97 -4.29
N VAL A 138 9.92 -13.67 -3.50
CA VAL A 138 9.89 -12.54 -2.55
C VAL A 138 9.85 -11.19 -3.28
N LEU A 139 10.64 -11.00 -4.34
CA LEU A 139 10.62 -9.78 -5.16
C LEU A 139 9.27 -9.56 -5.86
N SER A 140 8.50 -10.61 -6.15
CA SER A 140 7.16 -10.46 -6.72
C SER A 140 6.22 -9.62 -5.82
N LEU A 141 6.47 -9.56 -4.51
CA LEU A 141 5.74 -8.69 -3.58
C LEU A 141 5.89 -7.21 -3.92
N ILE A 142 7.02 -6.80 -4.53
CA ILE A 142 7.22 -5.42 -5.00
C ILE A 142 6.15 -5.07 -6.04
N TYR A 143 5.86 -5.99 -6.96
CA TYR A 143 4.82 -5.77 -7.96
C TYR A 143 3.43 -5.71 -7.34
N VAL A 144 3.17 -6.51 -6.30
CA VAL A 144 1.92 -6.46 -5.54
C VAL A 144 1.78 -5.09 -4.85
N VAL A 145 2.79 -4.64 -4.09
CA VAL A 145 2.81 -3.34 -3.42
C VAL A 145 2.61 -2.20 -4.42
N ALA A 146 3.35 -2.22 -5.53
CA ALA A 146 3.24 -1.23 -6.59
C ALA A 146 1.85 -1.24 -7.25
N SER A 147 1.26 -2.42 -7.43
CA SER A 147 -0.08 -2.57 -8.01
C SER A 147 -1.15 -1.98 -7.13
N TYR A 148 -1.15 -2.27 -5.82
CA TYR A 148 -2.09 -1.68 -4.86
C TYR A 148 -1.88 -0.18 -4.71
N SER A 149 -0.64 0.30 -4.63
CA SER A 149 -0.34 1.73 -4.55
C SER A 149 -0.81 2.47 -5.80
N THR A 150 -0.59 1.91 -6.99
CA THR A 150 -1.03 2.50 -8.27
C THR A 150 -2.56 2.50 -8.36
N HIS A 151 -3.18 1.38 -7.99
CA HIS A 151 -4.63 1.22 -8.01
C HIS A 151 -5.31 2.27 -7.14
N ARG A 152 -4.89 2.43 -5.87
CA ARG A 152 -5.48 3.43 -4.96
C ARG A 152 -5.34 4.85 -5.49
N ARG A 153 -4.17 5.21 -6.02
CA ARG A 153 -3.90 6.56 -6.55
C ARG A 153 -4.73 6.89 -7.79
N LEU A 154 -5.01 5.91 -8.63
CA LEU A 154 -5.74 6.07 -9.90
C LEU A 154 -7.15 5.46 -9.83
N GLN A 155 -7.65 5.18 -8.63
CA GLN A 155 -8.91 4.47 -8.42
C GLN A 155 -10.11 5.12 -9.12
N PRO A 156 -10.27 6.47 -9.12
CA PRO A 156 -11.40 7.11 -9.80
C PRO A 156 -11.46 6.82 -11.31
N TRP A 157 -10.33 6.47 -11.93
CA TRP A 157 -10.21 6.15 -13.35
C TRP A 157 -10.12 4.65 -13.62
N CYS A 158 -10.27 3.80 -12.60
CA CYS A 158 -10.25 2.36 -12.77
C CYS A 158 -11.60 1.87 -13.35
N PRO A 159 -11.62 1.17 -14.50
CA PRO A 159 -12.87 0.70 -15.12
C PRO A 159 -13.66 -0.30 -14.28
N GLN A 160 -13.00 -0.98 -13.33
CA GLN A 160 -13.60 -1.99 -12.45
C GLN A 160 -14.16 -1.39 -11.15
N CYS A 161 -13.79 -0.16 -10.80
CA CYS A 161 -14.20 0.54 -9.57
C CYS A 161 -15.18 1.71 -9.81
N GLN A 162 -15.78 1.82 -11.00
CA GLN A 162 -16.55 2.98 -11.49
C GLN A 162 -17.23 3.80 -10.36
N GLY A 163 -16.64 4.94 -9.98
CA GLY A 163 -17.23 5.92 -9.04
C GLY A 163 -16.57 6.07 -7.67
N GLY A 164 -15.70 5.17 -7.21
CA GLY A 164 -15.08 5.27 -5.88
C GLY A 164 -15.01 3.91 -5.19
N ASP A 165 -14.48 3.84 -3.96
CA ASP A 165 -14.41 2.59 -3.19
C ASP A 165 -15.74 2.17 -2.53
N GLY A 166 -16.85 2.85 -2.90
CA GLY A 166 -18.18 2.63 -2.35
C GLY A 166 -18.27 2.93 -0.85
N ARG A 167 -17.34 3.73 -0.29
CA ARG A 167 -17.37 4.18 1.11
C ARG A 167 -17.65 5.65 1.30
N ASP A 168 -18.14 6.32 0.27
CA ASP A 168 -19.04 7.44 0.54
C ASP A 168 -20.30 6.79 1.10
N GLU A 169 -20.36 6.69 2.43
CA GLU A 169 -21.62 6.55 3.15
C GLU A 169 -22.59 7.53 2.52
N ASP A 170 -23.84 7.09 2.32
CA ASP A 170 -24.96 7.90 1.87
C ASP A 170 -24.97 9.25 2.62
N ASP A 171 -24.22 10.24 2.13
CA ASP A 171 -24.38 11.60 2.56
C ASP A 171 -25.78 11.93 2.04
N PRO A 172 -26.78 12.12 2.92
CA PRO A 172 -28.13 12.38 2.46
C PRO A 172 -28.01 13.59 1.55
N VAL A 173 -28.36 13.40 0.27
CA VAL A 173 -28.48 14.49 -0.69
C VAL A 173 -29.40 15.50 -0.01
N THR A 174 -28.82 16.55 0.57
CA THR A 174 -29.61 17.65 1.12
C THR A 174 -30.31 18.24 -0.10
N PRO A 175 -31.64 18.12 -0.21
CA PRO A 175 -32.34 18.75 -1.31
C PRO A 175 -31.98 20.24 -1.32
N ASP A 176 -31.78 20.80 -2.51
CA ASP A 176 -31.55 22.23 -2.68
C ASP A 176 -32.60 22.98 -1.85
N PRO A 177 -32.22 24.00 -1.06
CA PRO A 177 -33.20 24.80 -0.36
C PRO A 177 -34.16 25.37 -1.41
N GLU A 178 -35.44 25.01 -1.30
CA GLU A 178 -36.47 25.59 -2.16
C GLU A 178 -36.35 27.10 -2.10
N PRO A 179 -36.44 27.81 -3.24
CA PRO A 179 -36.46 29.26 -3.24
C PRO A 179 -37.61 29.71 -2.34
N SER A 180 -37.31 30.29 -1.19
CA SER A 180 -38.32 30.87 -0.32
C SER A 180 -39.02 31.97 -1.10
N ASP A 181 -40.26 31.70 -1.51
CA ASP A 181 -41.14 32.66 -2.16
C ASP A 181 -41.39 33.81 -1.17
N HIS A 182 -40.54 34.84 -1.22
CA HIS A 182 -40.63 36.04 -0.40
C HIS A 182 -41.80 36.95 -0.82
N ARG A 183 -42.86 36.39 -1.39
CA ARG A 183 -43.99 37.14 -1.94
C ARG A 183 -45.28 36.94 -1.14
N GLN A 184 -45.20 36.94 0.18
CA GLN A 184 -46.38 37.14 1.04
C GLN A 184 -46.04 37.94 2.30
N LEU A 185 -45.94 39.26 2.16
CA LEU A 185 -46.37 40.20 3.20
C LEU A 185 -47.00 41.40 2.49
N ILE A 186 -48.34 41.44 2.49
CA ILE A 186 -49.16 42.64 2.32
C ILE A 186 -49.35 43.24 3.70
#